data_AF-A0A7X6P261-F1
#
_entry.id   AF-A0A7X6P261-F1
#
_cell.length_a   1.000
_cell.length_b   1.000
_cell.length_c   1.000
_cell.angle_alpha   90.00
_cell.angle_beta   90.00
_cell.angle_gamma   90.00
#
_symmetry.space_group_name_H-M   'P 1'
#
loop_
_entity.id
_entity.type
_entity.pdbx_description
1 polymer ?
#
loop_
_entity_poly.entity_id
_entity_poly.type
_entity_poly.pdbx_seq_one_letter_code
_entity_poly.pdbx_strand_id
1 'polypeptide(L)'
;MSSQSGQLFRVSTYGESHGVAVGVVVDGCPPRLVLTEAEIQADLDRRRPGQSRLVTQRNEGDSVEILSGMWEGRTTGTPIALEVRNADHRSAAYDHMSELYRPSHADYTYDAKYGLRAIAGGGRASARETIGRVAAGAVARKLLSVGAGIEVLSWVSAVHT
;
A
#
# COMPACT_ATOMS: atom_id res chain seq x y z
N MET A 1 -8.61 -8.25 11.77
CA MET A 1 -8.44 -8.45 10.32
C MET A 1 -6.97 -8.77 10.12
N SER A 2 -6.59 -9.92 9.55
CA SER A 2 -5.15 -10.23 9.39
C SER A 2 -4.54 -9.26 8.37
N SER A 3 -3.39 -8.68 8.68
CA SER A 3 -2.61 -7.84 7.77
C SER A 3 -1.45 -8.60 7.10
N GLN A 4 -1.43 -9.92 7.26
CA GLN A 4 -0.36 -10.79 6.74
C GLN A 4 -0.85 -11.64 5.56
N SER A 5 0.02 -11.87 4.58
CA SER A 5 -0.24 -12.74 3.43
C SER A 5 1.04 -13.48 3.02
N GLY A 6 0.92 -14.71 2.53
CA GLY A 6 2.05 -15.55 2.14
C GLY A 6 2.57 -16.50 3.24
N GLN A 7 3.53 -17.36 2.88
CA GLN A 7 4.09 -18.38 3.77
C GLN A 7 5.62 -18.28 3.90
N LEU A 8 6.33 -18.42 2.77
CA LEU A 8 7.77 -18.22 2.69
C LEU A 8 8.09 -16.75 2.41
N PHE A 9 7.57 -16.24 1.29
CA PHE A 9 7.55 -14.81 1.02
C PHE A 9 6.32 -14.21 1.72
N ARG A 10 6.54 -13.57 2.87
CA ARG A 10 5.49 -13.04 3.73
C ARG A 10 5.42 -11.53 3.64
N VAL A 11 4.20 -11.03 3.52
CA VAL A 11 3.92 -9.60 3.41
C VAL A 11 3.06 -9.20 4.59
N SER A 12 3.51 -8.21 5.35
CA SER A 12 2.77 -7.64 6.49
C SER A 12 2.56 -6.15 6.28
N THR A 13 1.35 -5.71 5.93
CA THR A 13 1.06 -4.29 5.71
C THR A 13 0.65 -3.60 7.01
N TYR A 14 0.91 -2.29 7.13
CA TYR A 14 0.55 -1.49 8.31
C TYR A 14 0.14 -0.07 7.92
N GLY A 15 -0.41 0.66 8.89
CA GLY A 15 -0.83 2.05 8.77
C GLY A 15 -2.27 2.26 8.30
N GLU A 16 -2.73 3.49 8.53
CA GLU A 16 -4.07 3.99 8.25
C GLU A 16 -3.98 5.17 7.28
N SER A 17 -5.06 5.40 6.52
CA SER A 17 -5.11 6.50 5.54
C SER A 17 -4.87 7.90 6.09
N HIS A 18 -5.14 8.13 7.37
CA HIS A 18 -4.93 9.42 8.05
C HIS A 18 -3.97 9.29 9.25
N GLY A 19 -3.18 8.21 9.31
CA GLY A 19 -2.04 8.09 10.24
C GLY A 19 -0.74 8.61 9.61
N VAL A 20 0.36 8.68 10.35
CA VAL A 20 1.63 9.29 9.87
C VAL A 20 2.14 8.69 8.55
N ALA A 21 2.01 7.38 8.39
CA ALA A 21 2.47 6.67 7.21
C ALA A 21 1.67 5.38 6.98
N VAL A 22 1.81 4.83 5.78
CA VAL A 22 1.44 3.45 5.46
C VAL A 22 2.69 2.71 5.00
N GLY A 23 2.72 1.40 5.16
CA GLY A 23 3.90 0.65 4.78
C GLY A 23 3.70 -0.85 4.77
N VAL A 24 4.80 -1.53 4.54
CA VAL A 24 4.86 -2.98 4.46
C VAL A 24 6.20 -3.52 4.91
N VAL A 25 6.16 -4.67 5.58
CA VAL A 25 7.34 -5.49 5.82
C VAL A 25 7.25 -6.73 4.94
N VAL A 26 8.29 -6.96 4.14
CA VAL A 26 8.47 -8.15 3.31
C VAL A 26 9.52 -9.04 3.95
N ASP A 27 9.12 -10.24 4.34
CA ASP A 27 10.00 -11.27 4.90
C ASP A 27 10.13 -12.45 3.92
N GLY A 28 11.28 -13.14 3.96
CA GLY A 28 11.59 -14.27 3.08
C GLY A 28 12.00 -13.88 1.65
N CYS A 29 12.34 -12.61 1.40
CA CYS A 29 13.04 -12.24 0.17
C CYS A 29 14.49 -12.76 0.22
N PRO A 30 14.98 -13.52 -0.78
CA PRO A 30 16.37 -13.99 -0.80
C PRO A 30 17.38 -12.84 -0.79
N PRO A 31 18.61 -13.07 -0.28
CA PRO A 31 19.68 -12.08 -0.32
C PRO A 31 20.22 -11.88 -1.75
N ARG A 32 20.93 -10.77 -1.94
CA ARG A 32 21.67 -10.36 -3.16
C ARG A 32 20.81 -9.90 -4.34
N LEU A 33 19.49 -9.78 -4.17
CA LEU A 33 18.63 -9.15 -5.17
C LEU A 33 18.97 -7.66 -5.24
N VAL A 34 19.34 -7.18 -6.44
CA VAL A 34 19.50 -5.74 -6.66
C VAL A 34 18.12 -5.12 -6.66
N LEU A 35 17.93 -4.12 -5.79
CA LEU A 35 16.65 -3.45 -5.60
C LEU A 35 16.91 -1.99 -5.24
N THR A 36 16.17 -1.09 -5.89
CA THR A 36 16.23 0.35 -5.64
C THR A 36 14.85 0.93 -5.37
N GLU A 37 14.80 2.05 -4.67
CA GLU A 37 13.54 2.80 -4.46
C GLU A 37 12.90 3.19 -5.78
N ALA A 38 13.68 3.58 -6.80
CA ALA A 38 13.17 3.96 -8.11
C ALA A 38 12.36 2.83 -8.79
N GLU A 39 12.78 1.57 -8.64
CA GLU A 39 12.06 0.42 -9.19
C GLU A 39 10.71 0.18 -8.49
N ILE A 40 10.64 0.45 -7.19
CA ILE A 40 9.40 0.35 -6.41
C ILE A 40 8.51 1.56 -6.70
N GLN A 41 9.11 2.75 -6.81
CA GLN A 41 8.43 4.00 -7.09
C GLN A 41 7.68 3.95 -8.42
N ALA A 42 8.26 3.35 -9.46
CA ALA A 42 7.60 3.17 -10.74
C ALA A 42 6.23 2.44 -10.63
N ASP A 43 6.10 1.51 -9.69
CA ASP A 43 4.83 0.81 -9.45
C ASP A 43 3.86 1.63 -8.63
N LEU A 44 4.36 2.35 -7.63
CA LEU A 44 3.54 3.26 -6.84
C LEU A 44 3.02 4.41 -7.69
N ASP A 45 3.80 4.90 -8.64
CA ASP A 45 3.40 5.92 -9.60
C ASP A 45 2.27 5.39 -10.48
N ARG A 46 2.36 4.15 -10.99
CA ARG A 46 1.26 3.49 -11.73
C ARG A 46 0.00 3.28 -10.89
N ARG A 47 0.14 3.06 -9.59
CA ARG A 47 -0.98 2.91 -8.64
C ARG A 47 -1.66 4.25 -8.37
N ARG A 48 -0.89 5.33 -8.39
CA ARG A 48 -1.32 6.65 -7.91
C ARG A 48 -2.62 7.08 -8.58
N PRO A 49 -3.59 7.60 -7.80
CA PRO A 49 -4.77 8.23 -8.39
C PRO A 49 -4.40 9.49 -9.20
N GLY A 50 -5.35 10.03 -9.95
CA GLY A 50 -5.17 11.26 -10.72
C GLY A 50 -4.55 11.07 -12.11
N GLN A 51 -4.26 9.83 -12.53
CA GLN A 51 -3.71 9.56 -13.86
C GLN A 51 -4.73 9.62 -15.01
N SER A 52 -6.03 9.69 -14.71
CA SER A 52 -7.08 9.83 -15.72
C SER A 52 -8.31 10.57 -15.19
N ARG A 53 -9.22 10.96 -16.10
CA ARG A 53 -10.53 11.54 -15.75
C ARG A 53 -11.44 10.61 -14.96
N LEU A 54 -11.16 9.29 -14.93
CA LEU A 54 -11.99 8.28 -14.28
C LEU A 54 -11.64 8.06 -12.81
N VAL A 55 -10.51 8.58 -12.34
CA VAL A 55 -10.01 8.36 -10.98
C VAL A 55 -10.04 9.65 -10.15
N THR A 56 -9.97 9.51 -8.82
CA THR A 56 -9.90 10.67 -7.92
C THR A 56 -8.70 11.57 -8.23
N GLN A 57 -8.86 12.89 -8.08
CA GLN A 57 -7.84 13.90 -8.42
C GLN A 57 -6.80 14.16 -7.31
N ARG A 58 -6.81 13.37 -6.22
CA ARG A 58 -5.84 13.56 -5.12
C ARG A 58 -4.42 13.33 -5.61
N ASN A 59 -3.55 14.32 -5.42
CA ASN A 59 -2.16 14.30 -5.84
C ASN A 59 -1.23 14.05 -4.63
N GLU A 60 -1.44 12.97 -3.89
CA GLU A 60 -0.55 12.57 -2.79
C GLU A 60 0.73 11.98 -3.38
N GLY A 61 1.90 12.55 -3.06
CA GLY A 61 3.19 12.02 -3.51
C GLY A 61 3.49 10.72 -2.77
N ASP A 62 3.25 9.57 -3.41
CA ASP A 62 3.50 8.26 -2.80
C ASP A 62 4.99 7.91 -2.87
N SER A 63 5.82 8.70 -2.17
CA SER A 63 7.27 8.48 -2.12
C SER A 63 7.59 7.33 -1.18
N VAL A 64 8.22 6.27 -1.72
CA VAL A 64 8.68 5.13 -0.91
C VAL A 64 10.06 5.38 -0.34
N GLU A 65 10.23 4.92 0.90
CA GLU A 65 11.51 4.84 1.60
C GLU A 65 11.78 3.39 2.00
N ILE A 66 12.99 2.88 1.73
CA ILE A 66 13.43 1.56 2.22
C ILE A 66 14.12 1.74 3.58
N LEU A 67 13.50 1.21 4.63
CA LEU A 67 13.97 1.37 6.01
C LEU A 67 14.91 0.24 6.50
N SER A 68 14.83 -0.95 5.91
CA SER A 68 15.62 -2.11 6.35
C SER A 68 15.82 -3.16 5.25
N GLY A 69 16.63 -4.18 5.53
CA GLY A 69 16.77 -5.37 4.67
C GLY A 69 17.68 -5.16 3.45
N MET A 70 18.43 -4.05 3.43
CA MET A 70 19.29 -3.66 2.32
C MET A 70 20.72 -3.38 2.81
N TRP A 71 21.70 -3.74 1.97
CA TRP A 71 23.11 -3.38 2.10
C TRP A 71 23.68 -3.12 0.71
N GLU A 72 24.31 -1.96 0.49
CA GLU A 72 24.93 -1.59 -0.80
C GLU A 72 24.03 -1.83 -2.02
N GLY A 73 22.75 -1.46 -1.94
CA GLY A 73 21.77 -1.61 -3.02
C GLY A 73 21.29 -3.05 -3.29
N ARG A 74 21.54 -3.97 -2.34
CA ARG A 74 21.14 -5.37 -2.44
C ARG A 74 20.38 -5.84 -1.21
N THR A 75 19.44 -6.75 -1.40
CA THR A 75 18.73 -7.39 -0.27
C THR A 75 19.71 -8.20 0.58
N THR A 76 19.53 -8.19 1.89
CA THR A 76 20.37 -8.94 2.84
C THR A 76 19.81 -10.32 3.18
N GLY A 77 18.57 -10.62 2.77
CA GLY A 77 17.84 -11.82 3.18
C GLY A 77 17.06 -11.64 4.49
N THR A 78 17.21 -10.51 5.16
CA THR A 78 16.40 -10.13 6.34
C THR A 78 15.16 -9.35 5.92
N PRO A 79 14.20 -9.10 6.83
CA PRO A 79 13.00 -8.35 6.50
C PRO A 79 13.28 -6.97 5.90
N ILE A 80 12.57 -6.66 4.81
CA ILE A 80 12.62 -5.38 4.09
C ILE A 80 11.40 -4.56 4.51
N ALA A 81 11.62 -3.47 5.24
CA ALA A 81 10.58 -2.51 5.61
C ALA A 81 10.52 -1.38 4.57
N LEU A 82 9.33 -1.10 4.07
CA LEU A 82 9.04 -0.05 3.10
C LEU A 82 7.98 0.88 3.68
N GLU A 83 8.23 2.18 3.65
CA GLU A 83 7.34 3.21 4.20
C GLU A 83 6.97 4.25 3.15
N VAL A 84 5.73 4.73 3.19
CA VAL A 84 5.25 5.91 2.45
C VAL A 84 4.53 6.84 3.43
N ARG A 85 5.06 8.05 3.58
CA ARG A 85 4.48 9.07 4.47
C ARG A 85 3.22 9.71 3.86
N ASN A 86 2.24 10.00 4.70
CA ASN A 86 1.05 10.73 4.27
C ASN A 86 1.32 12.24 4.34
N ALA A 87 1.14 12.94 3.21
CA ALA A 87 1.54 14.35 3.08
C ALA A 87 0.48 15.37 3.54
N ASP A 88 -0.81 14.99 3.61
CA ASP A 88 -1.90 15.94 3.85
C ASP A 88 -2.96 15.37 4.81
N HIS A 89 -2.78 15.62 6.10
CA HIS A 89 -3.74 15.27 7.16
C HIS A 89 -4.78 16.37 7.34
N ARG A 90 -5.64 16.63 6.34
CA ARG A 90 -6.79 17.54 6.55
C ARG A 90 -7.98 16.78 7.13
N SER A 91 -7.97 16.62 8.45
CA SER A 91 -9.05 15.97 9.21
C SER A 91 -10.39 16.72 9.15
N ALA A 92 -10.38 18.04 8.96
CA ALA A 92 -11.54 18.92 9.11
C ALA A 92 -12.65 18.76 8.04
N ALA A 93 -12.43 17.99 6.96
CA ALA A 93 -13.43 17.82 5.90
C ALA A 93 -14.56 16.82 6.25
N TYR A 94 -14.47 16.15 7.41
CA TYR A 94 -15.29 14.96 7.70
C TYR A 94 -16.13 15.06 8.99
N ASP A 95 -16.19 16.22 9.66
CA ASP A 95 -16.87 16.34 10.97
C ASP A 95 -18.35 15.97 10.94
N HIS A 96 -19.05 16.26 9.84
CA HIS A 96 -20.45 15.88 9.61
C HIS A 96 -20.67 14.36 9.43
N MET A 97 -19.60 13.58 9.20
CA MET A 97 -19.67 12.12 9.06
C MET A 97 -19.57 11.39 10.41
N SER A 98 -19.41 12.11 11.51
CA SER A 98 -19.38 11.53 12.86
C SER A 98 -20.72 10.91 13.27
N GLU A 99 -21.83 11.27 12.63
CA GLU A 99 -23.17 10.78 12.98
C GLU A 99 -23.72 9.74 11.99
N LEU A 100 -23.04 9.49 10.88
CA LEU A 100 -23.55 8.68 9.77
C LEU A 100 -22.61 7.53 9.39
N TYR A 101 -23.17 6.39 8.97
CA TYR A 101 -22.41 5.33 8.30
C TYR A 101 -22.56 5.47 6.78
N ARG A 102 -21.45 5.50 6.04
CA ARG A 102 -21.51 5.63 4.58
C ARG A 102 -21.98 4.31 3.96
N PRO A 103 -22.98 4.32 3.07
CA PRO A 103 -23.37 3.13 2.33
C PRO A 103 -22.18 2.49 1.59
N SER A 104 -22.12 1.16 1.59
CA SER A 104 -21.04 0.36 0.97
C SER A 104 -19.64 0.55 1.57
N HIS A 105 -19.50 1.25 2.71
CA HIS A 105 -18.23 1.39 3.42
C HIS A 105 -18.18 0.51 4.66
N ALA A 106 -16.95 0.27 5.15
CA ALA A 106 -16.71 -0.58 6.30
C ALA A 106 -17.08 0.06 7.65
N ASP A 107 -17.61 1.29 7.65
CA ASP A 107 -17.83 2.12 8.85
C ASP A 107 -18.60 1.38 9.96
N TYR A 108 -19.79 0.86 9.64
CA TYR A 108 -20.63 0.13 10.59
C TYR A 108 -19.96 -1.16 11.05
N THR A 109 -19.40 -1.95 10.13
CA THR A 109 -18.78 -3.24 10.49
C THR A 109 -17.53 -3.08 11.35
N TYR A 110 -16.76 -2.00 11.16
CA TYR A 110 -15.63 -1.68 12.04
C TYR A 110 -16.12 -1.30 13.44
N ASP A 111 -17.13 -0.43 13.51
CA ASP A 111 -17.69 0.04 14.76
C ASP A 111 -18.33 -1.12 15.56
N ALA A 112 -19.19 -1.91 14.92
CA ALA A 112 -19.84 -3.07 15.53
C ALA A 112 -18.84 -4.14 16.00
N LYS A 113 -17.70 -4.31 15.31
CA LYS A 113 -16.71 -5.33 15.65
C LYS A 113 -15.69 -4.88 16.69
N TYR A 114 -15.26 -3.63 16.63
CA TYR A 114 -14.12 -3.12 17.41
C TYR A 114 -14.51 -2.00 18.38
N GLY A 115 -15.75 -1.50 18.35
CA GLY A 115 -16.23 -0.39 19.18
C GLY A 115 -15.59 0.97 18.86
N LEU A 116 -14.94 1.08 17.70
CA LEU A 116 -14.24 2.29 17.27
C LEU A 116 -14.32 2.47 15.76
N ARG A 117 -14.33 3.73 15.33
CA ARG A 117 -14.45 4.12 13.92
C ARG A 117 -13.56 5.32 13.61
N ALA A 118 -12.80 5.21 12.52
CA ALA A 118 -11.99 6.30 12.00
C ALA A 118 -12.87 7.29 11.21
N ILE A 119 -13.41 8.32 11.87
CA ILE A 119 -14.34 9.29 11.26
C ILE A 119 -13.68 10.11 10.14
N ALA A 120 -12.39 10.44 10.29
CA ALA A 120 -11.64 11.23 9.32
C ALA A 120 -11.39 10.53 7.97
N GLY A 121 -11.86 9.29 7.75
CA GLY A 121 -11.67 8.59 6.49
C GLY A 121 -12.12 7.13 6.50
N GLY A 122 -11.50 6.27 5.68
CA GLY A 122 -11.73 4.82 5.69
C GLY A 122 -10.85 4.06 6.71
N GLY A 123 -10.01 4.78 7.47
CA GLY A 123 -9.02 4.19 8.37
C GLY A 123 -8.17 3.13 7.67
N ARG A 124 -8.12 1.93 8.27
CA ARG A 124 -7.44 0.75 7.74
C ARG A 124 -8.14 0.08 6.55
N ALA A 125 -9.44 0.30 6.36
CA ALA A 125 -10.19 -0.20 5.20
C ALA A 125 -10.00 0.66 3.94
N SER A 126 -9.26 1.76 4.03
CA SER A 126 -9.00 2.66 2.91
C SER A 126 -8.16 1.99 1.83
N ALA A 127 -8.40 2.37 0.57
CA ALA A 127 -7.54 2.03 -0.56
C ALA A 127 -6.08 2.47 -0.38
N ARG A 128 -5.76 3.36 0.58
CA ARG A 128 -4.37 3.70 0.94
C ARG A 128 -3.54 2.47 1.34
N GLU A 129 -4.16 1.44 1.92
CA GLU A 129 -3.48 0.19 2.29
C GLU A 129 -2.85 -0.51 1.07
N THR A 130 -3.39 -0.29 -0.14
CA THR A 130 -2.86 -0.87 -1.37
C THR A 130 -1.44 -0.42 -1.69
N ILE A 131 -0.95 0.68 -1.11
CA ILE A 131 0.45 1.11 -1.22
C ILE A 131 1.39 0.01 -0.73
N GLY A 132 1.13 -0.55 0.45
CA GLY A 132 1.95 -1.63 1.00
C GLY A 132 1.91 -2.88 0.11
N ARG A 133 0.77 -3.17 -0.51
CA ARG A 133 0.63 -4.29 -1.44
C ARG A 133 1.41 -4.09 -2.73
N VAL A 134 1.35 -2.90 -3.31
CA VAL A 134 2.07 -2.57 -4.54
C VAL A 134 3.56 -2.52 -4.29
N ALA A 135 4.00 -1.93 -3.17
CA ALA A 135 5.41 -1.91 -2.78
C ALA A 135 5.99 -3.33 -2.61
N ALA A 136 5.28 -4.22 -1.89
CA ALA A 136 5.67 -5.63 -1.79
C ALA A 136 5.60 -6.36 -3.15
N GLY A 137 4.62 -6.02 -3.99
CA GLY A 137 4.46 -6.53 -5.34
C GLY A 137 5.64 -6.19 -6.24
N ALA A 138 6.21 -4.98 -6.11
CA ALA A 138 7.41 -4.57 -6.85
C ALA A 138 8.62 -5.44 -6.49
N VAL A 139 8.82 -5.72 -5.20
CA VAL A 139 9.87 -6.64 -4.72
C VAL A 139 9.66 -8.05 -5.28
N ALA A 140 8.44 -8.57 -5.18
CA ALA A 140 8.10 -9.90 -5.69
C ALA A 140 8.28 -9.99 -7.22
N ARG A 141 7.87 -8.96 -7.97
CA ARG A 141 8.03 -8.91 -9.43
C ARG A 141 9.50 -8.89 -9.81
N LYS A 142 10.33 -8.10 -9.13
CA LYS A 142 11.78 -8.06 -9.38
C LYS A 142 12.40 -9.43 -9.14
N LEU A 143 12.02 -10.10 -8.05
CA LEU A 143 12.48 -11.45 -7.72
C LEU A 143 12.07 -12.47 -8.80
N LEU A 144 10.81 -12.44 -9.24
CA LEU A 144 10.29 -13.34 -10.29
C LEU A 144 10.97 -13.12 -11.64
N SER A 145 11.19 -11.86 -12.02
CA SER A 145 11.85 -11.49 -13.27
C SER A 145 13.31 -11.98 -13.28
N VAL A 146 14.08 -11.72 -12.22
CA VAL A 146 15.50 -12.11 -12.14
C VAL A 146 15.67 -13.61 -11.91
N GLY A 147 14.84 -14.21 -11.05
CA GLY A 147 14.98 -15.60 -10.63
C GLY A 147 14.40 -16.61 -11.62
N ALA A 148 13.39 -16.23 -12.40
CA ALA A 148 12.65 -17.16 -13.26
C ALA A 148 12.28 -16.59 -14.63
N GLY A 149 12.64 -15.34 -14.95
CA GLY A 149 12.26 -14.72 -16.23
C GLY A 149 10.75 -14.48 -16.35
N ILE A 150 10.01 -14.41 -15.23
CA ILE A 150 8.55 -14.28 -15.22
C ILE A 150 8.16 -12.79 -15.25
N GLU A 151 7.21 -12.46 -16.13
CA GLU A 151 6.59 -11.14 -16.21
C GLU A 151 5.10 -11.22 -15.81
N VAL A 152 4.61 -10.17 -15.13
CA VAL A 152 3.22 -10.06 -14.70
C VAL A 152 2.65 -8.72 -15.19
N LEU A 153 1.53 -8.78 -15.92
CA LEU A 153 0.88 -7.63 -16.55
C LEU A 153 -0.61 -7.60 -16.21
N SER A 154 -1.24 -6.43 -16.34
CA SER A 154 -2.68 -6.24 -16.12
C SER A 154 -3.23 -5.21 -17.08
N TRP A 155 -4.48 -5.38 -17.52
CA TRP A 155 -5.20 -4.40 -18.33
C TRP A 155 -6.67 -4.36 -17.93
N VAL A 156 -7.36 -3.26 -18.29
CA VAL A 156 -8.80 -3.11 -18.10
C VAL A 156 -9.51 -3.62 -19.35
N SER A 157 -10.37 -4.64 -19.20
CA SER A 157 -11.15 -5.21 -20.30
C SER A 157 -12.51 -4.54 -20.51
N ALA A 158 -13.10 -3.96 -19.45
CA ALA A 158 -14.39 -3.27 -19.52
C ALA A 158 -14.49 -2.18 -18.45
N VAL A 159 -15.18 -1.09 -18.80
CA VAL A 159 -15.65 -0.04 -17.87
C VAL A 159 -17.12 0.19 -18.20
N HIS A 160 -18.00 -0.05 -17.23
CA HIS A 160 -19.43 0.19 -17.40
C HIS A 160 -19.74 1.63 -16.96
N THR A 161 -20.44 2.36 -17.82
CA THR A 161 -20.96 3.71 -17.57
C THR A 161 -22.42 3.66 -17.16
#